data_AF-A0A6L5TM06-F1
#
_entry.id   AF-A0A6L5TM06-F1
#
_cell.length_a   1.000
_cell.length_b   1.000
_cell.length_c   1.000
_cell.angle_alpha   90.00
_cell.angle_beta   90.00
_cell.angle_gamma   90.00
#
_symmetry.space_group_name_H-M   'P 1'
#
loop_
_entity.id
_entity.type
_entity.pdbx_description
1 polymer ?
#
loop_
_entity_poly.entity_id
_entity_poly.type
_entity_poly.pdbx_seq_one_letter_code
_entity_poly.pdbx_strand_id
1 'polypeptide(L)' 'MEREKPTFDILGRIEQERLARGWSEYALAENSGLTQSTISTWRRRNLQPNVASLEKICSGLGISLS' A
#
# COMPACT_ATOMS: atom_id res chain seq x y z
N MET A 1 -2.91 -22.11 -17.48
CA MET A 1 -2.79 -22.19 -16.02
C MET A 1 -1.46 -21.57 -15.66
N GLU A 2 -1.43 -20.24 -15.54
CA GLU A 2 -0.19 -19.51 -15.31
C GLU A 2 0.12 -19.52 -13.81
N ARG A 3 1.36 -19.93 -13.55
CA ARG A 3 1.94 -20.28 -12.25
C ARG A 3 1.73 -19.20 -11.19
N GLU A 4 1.28 -19.64 -10.00
CA GLU A 4 1.34 -18.90 -8.75
C GLU A 4 2.76 -18.36 -8.55
N LYS A 5 2.93 -17.05 -8.70
CA LYS A 5 4.10 -16.39 -8.12
C LYS A 5 3.68 -15.94 -6.73
N PRO A 6 4.31 -16.39 -5.64
CA PRO A 6 4.24 -15.68 -4.37
C PRO A 6 5.16 -14.46 -4.50
N THR A 7 4.84 -13.53 -5.41
CA THR A 7 5.44 -12.21 -5.40
C THR A 7 4.65 -11.49 -4.33
N PHE A 8 5.27 -11.16 -3.19
CA PHE A 8 4.66 -10.35 -2.15
C PHE A 8 3.97 -9.14 -2.80
N ASP A 9 2.65 -9.22 -2.99
CA ASP A 9 1.88 -8.14 -3.59
C ASP A 9 1.56 -7.14 -2.50
N ILE A 10 2.59 -6.38 -2.16
CA ILE A 10 2.53 -5.37 -1.11
C ILE A 10 1.44 -4.34 -1.45
N LEU A 11 1.33 -3.94 -2.72
CA LEU A 11 0.32 -2.99 -3.16
C LEU A 11 -1.09 -3.59 -3.06
N GLY A 12 -1.27 -4.85 -3.43
CA GLY A 12 -2.52 -5.58 -3.25
C GLY A 12 -2.90 -5.71 -1.78
N ARG A 13 -1.94 -6.00 -0.90
CA ARG A 13 -2.18 -6.09 0.55
C ARG A 13 -2.60 -4.74 1.14
N ILE A 14 -1.86 -3.68 0.82
CA ILE A 14 -2.20 -2.31 1.23
C ILE A 14 -3.61 -1.95 0.77
N GLU A 15 -3.98 -2.33 -0.44
CA GLU A 15 -5.31 -2.08 -0.97
C GLU A 15 -6.39 -2.83 -0.20
N GLN A 16 -6.17 -4.12 0.10
CA GLN A 16 -7.13 -4.89 0.89
C GLN A 16 -7.31 -4.30 2.29
N GLU A 17 -6.22 -3.91 2.95
CA GLU A 17 -6.27 -3.29 4.28
C GLU A 17 -6.97 -1.93 4.26
N ARG A 18 -6.75 -1.14 3.20
CA ARG A 18 -7.45 0.12 2.94
C ARG A 18 -8.95 -0.12 2.75
N LEU A 19 -9.33 -1.06 1.89
CA LEU A 19 -10.73 -1.39 1.59
C LEU A 19 -11.45 -1.99 2.80
N ALA A 20 -10.78 -2.84 3.58
CA ALA A 20 -11.33 -3.41 4.80
C ALA A 20 -11.70 -2.34 5.84
N ARG A 21 -10.99 -1.20 5.84
CA ARG A 21 -11.26 -0.03 6.69
C ARG A 21 -12.20 0.98 6.05
N GLY A 22 -12.60 0.80 4.78
CA GLY A 22 -13.37 1.78 4.01
C GLY A 22 -12.59 3.06 3.70
N TRP A 23 -11.25 3.03 3.75
CA TRP A 23 -10.42 4.20 3.51
C TRP A 23 -10.34 4.52 2.03
N SER A 24 -10.23 5.79 1.67
CA SER A 24 -9.84 6.22 0.31
C SER A 24 -8.31 6.21 0.15
N GLU A 25 -7.79 6.30 -1.08
CA GLU A 25 -6.35 6.49 -1.30
C GLU A 25 -5.82 7.72 -0.57
N TYR A 26 -6.63 8.78 -0.50
CA TYR A 26 -6.31 9.99 0.23
C TYR A 26 -6.24 9.74 1.75
N ALA A 27 -7.23 9.04 2.32
CA ALA A 27 -7.21 8.72 3.75
C ALA A 27 -6.00 7.85 4.11
N LEU A 28 -5.66 6.87 3.28
CA LEU A 28 -4.44 6.08 3.45
C LEU A 28 -3.20 6.98 3.41
N ALA A 29 -3.11 7.88 2.43
CA ALA A 29 -1.99 8.80 2.29
C ALA A 29 -1.82 9.69 3.53
N GLU A 30 -2.92 10.29 4.00
CA GLU A 30 -2.94 11.17 5.17
C GLU A 30 -2.48 10.43 6.44
N ASN A 31 -3.04 9.24 6.70
CA ASN A 31 -2.67 8.42 7.86
C ASN A 31 -1.23 7.89 7.78
N SER A 32 -0.71 7.69 6.56
CA SER A 32 0.66 7.20 6.33
C SER A 32 1.69 8.34 6.27
N GLY A 33 1.28 9.61 6.35
CA GLY A 33 2.19 10.74 6.13
C GLY A 33 2.82 10.75 4.73
N LEU A 34 2.07 10.31 3.73
CA LEU A 34 2.42 10.30 2.32
C LEU A 34 1.44 11.19 1.52
N THR A 35 1.80 11.55 0.30
CA THR A 35 0.86 12.26 -0.58
C THR A 35 0.03 11.26 -1.38
N GLN A 36 -1.23 11.58 -1.65
CA GLN A 36 -2.09 10.75 -2.51
C GLN A 36 -1.48 10.57 -3.91
N SER A 37 -0.78 11.58 -4.43
CA SER A 37 -0.03 11.51 -5.69
C SER A 37 1.06 10.45 -5.69
N THR A 38 1.72 10.22 -4.55
CA THR A 38 2.74 9.16 -4.39
C THR A 38 2.09 7.78 -4.51
N ILE A 39 0.99 7.56 -3.78
CA ILE A 39 0.23 6.29 -3.81
C ILE A 39 -0.32 6.03 -5.22
N SER A 40 -0.93 7.04 -5.84
CA SER A 40 -1.47 6.94 -7.20
C SER A 40 -0.38 6.62 -8.22
N THR A 41 0.83 7.18 -8.04
CA THR A 41 1.97 6.89 -8.92
C THR A 41 2.41 5.43 -8.79
N TRP A 42 2.50 4.88 -7.58
CA TRP A 42 2.81 3.47 -7.37
C TRP A 42 1.80 2.54 -8.05
N ARG A 43 0.51 2.84 -7.92
CA ARG A 43 -0.57 2.05 -8.55
C ARG A 43 -0.56 2.15 -10.08
N ARG A 44 -0.47 3.37 -10.63
CA ARG A 44 -0.50 3.61 -12.09
C ARG A 44 0.74 3.09 -12.82
N ARG A 45 1.91 3.21 -12.20
CA ARG A 45 3.20 2.81 -12.81
C ARG A 45 3.69 1.45 -12.33
N ASN A 46 2.89 0.74 -11.52
CA ASN A 46 3.28 -0.51 -10.88
C ASN A 46 4.65 -0.43 -10.17
N LEU A 47 4.91 0.71 -9.53
CA LEU A 47 6.15 0.96 -8.81
C LEU A 47 6.02 0.46 -7.38
N GLN A 48 7.07 -0.18 -6.87
CA GLN A 48 7.09 -0.64 -5.48
C GLN A 48 7.51 0.50 -4.55
N PRO A 49 6.79 0.73 -3.43
CA PRO A 49 7.25 1.63 -2.38
C PRO A 49 8.58 1.13 -1.81
N ASN A 50 9.46 2.07 -1.44
CA ASN A 50 10.67 1.72 -0.69
C ASN A 50 10.31 1.32 0.76
N VAL A 51 11.25 0.71 1.47
CA VAL A 51 11.05 0.22 2.85
C VAL A 51 10.52 1.33 3.78
N ALA A 52 11.10 2.53 3.73
CA ALA A 52 10.64 3.66 4.55
C ALA A 52 9.19 4.10 4.26
N SER A 53 8.79 4.05 2.99
CA SER A 53 7.41 4.36 2.59
C SER A 53 6.45 3.24 3.01
N LEU A 54 6.91 2.00 2.95
CA LEU A 54 6.19 0.84 3.43
C LEU A 54 5.95 0.89 4.94
N GLU A 55 6.99 1.21 5.72
CA GLU A 55 6.87 1.40 7.18
C GLU A 55 5.85 2.49 7.52
N LYS A 56 5.87 3.61 6.79
CA LYS A 56 4.88 4.67 6.91
C LYS A 56 3.46 4.18 6.65
N ILE A 57 3.26 3.40 5.59
CA ILE A 57 1.95 2.84 5.25
C ILE A 57 1.49 1.81 6.27
N CYS A 58 2.39 0.91 6.67
CA CYS A 58 2.13 -0.09 7.70
C CYS A 58 1.77 0.58 9.03
N SER A 59 2.53 1.60 9.44
CA SER A 59 2.26 2.43 10.61
C SER A 59 0.90 3.15 10.51
N GLY A 60 0.62 3.77 9.36
CA GLY A 60 -0.65 4.44 9.09
C GLY A 60 -1.85 3.49 9.09
N LEU A 61 -1.67 2.25 8.62
CA LEU A 61 -2.69 1.20 8.65
C LEU A 61 -2.80 0.50 10.03
N GLY A 62 -1.84 0.71 10.93
CA GLY A 62 -1.73 -0.01 12.20
C GLY A 62 -1.40 -1.49 12.03
N ILE A 63 -0.70 -1.86 10.96
CA ILE A 63 -0.27 -3.24 10.66
C ILE A 63 1.25 -3.35 10.75
N SER A 64 1.77 -4.53 11.08
CA SER A 64 3.19 -4.84 10.96
C SER A 64 3.47 -5.59 9.66
N LEU A 65 4.65 -5.34 9.07
CA LEU A 65 5.16 -6.08 7.93
C LEU A 65 5.69 -7.44 8.45
N SER A 66 4.85 -8.46 8.53
CA SER A 66 5.21 -9.82 9.00
C SER A 66 4.81 -10.91 8.00
#